data_AF-F7X3D5-F1
#
_entry.id   AF-F7X3D5-F1
#
_cell.length_a   1.000
_cell.length_b   1.000
_cell.length_c   1.000
_cell.angle_alpha   90.00
_cell.angle_beta   90.00
_cell.angle_gamma   90.00
#
_symmetry.space_group_name_H-M   'P 1'
#
loop_
_entity.id
_entity.type
_entity.pdbx_description
1 polymer ?
#
loop_
_entity_poly.entity_id
_entity_poly.type
_entity_poly.pdbx_seq_one_letter_code
_entity_poly.pdbx_strand_id
1 'polypeptide(L)'
;MNASKQNLSTDPRAIACEAAKTRAGGAKFLAQRLGVSRQLVHAWKIIPAKHVLRVERETGISCHILRPDVFGPAPVNKEAAE
;
A
#
# COMPACT_ATOMS: atom_id res chain seq x y z
N MET A 1 16.31 17.76 -22.20
CA MET A 1 16.35 16.45 -21.50
C MET A 1 16.17 16.72 -20.00
N ASN A 2 15.32 16.14 -19.16
CA ASN A 2 14.39 15.01 -19.19
C ASN A 2 13.28 15.33 -18.15
N ALA A 3 12.09 15.76 -18.60
CA ALA A 3 10.96 16.08 -17.73
C ALA A 3 10.07 14.85 -17.41
N SER A 4 10.65 13.65 -17.32
CA SER A 4 9.88 12.40 -17.34
C SER A 4 9.99 11.54 -16.07
N LYS A 5 10.52 12.07 -14.96
CA LYS A 5 10.60 11.34 -13.67
C LYS A 5 9.75 11.92 -12.52
N GLN A 6 9.09 13.06 -12.71
CA GLN A 6 8.41 13.78 -11.61
C GLN A 6 6.93 13.39 -11.41
N ASN A 7 6.29 12.68 -12.34
CA ASN A 7 4.84 12.43 -12.28
C ASN A 7 4.40 11.12 -11.59
N LEU A 8 5.32 10.26 -11.15
CA LEU A 8 4.96 9.13 -10.27
C LEU A 8 4.78 9.56 -8.79
N SER A 9 5.14 10.80 -8.46
CA SER A 9 5.22 11.31 -7.09
C SER A 9 3.86 11.69 -6.47
N THR A 10 2.75 11.52 -7.18
CA THR A 10 1.42 11.97 -6.71
C THR A 10 0.35 10.89 -6.78
N ASP A 11 0.65 9.69 -7.28
CA ASP A 11 -0.30 8.58 -7.22
C ASP A 11 -0.53 8.16 -5.76
N PRO A 12 -1.74 8.31 -5.18
CA PRO A 12 -1.99 8.02 -3.76
C PRO A 12 -1.71 6.55 -3.41
N ARG A 13 -1.92 5.65 -4.38
CA ARG A 13 -1.64 4.21 -4.25
C ARG A 13 -0.14 3.90 -4.16
N ALA A 14 0.68 4.65 -4.88
CA ALA A 14 2.13 4.49 -4.84
C ALA A 14 2.69 5.01 -3.50
N ILE A 15 2.18 6.16 -3.05
CA ILE A 15 2.49 6.71 -1.73
C ILE A 15 2.09 5.72 -0.63
N ALA A 16 0.89 5.13 -0.71
CA ALA A 16 0.42 4.12 0.23
C ALA A 16 1.27 2.84 0.21
N CYS A 17 1.76 2.42 -0.97
CA CYS A 17 2.69 1.30 -1.11
C CYS A 17 4.02 1.56 -0.38
N GLU A 18 4.61 2.74 -0.54
CA GLU A 18 5.83 3.11 0.17
C GLU A 18 5.60 3.29 1.67
N ALA A 19 4.48 3.88 2.07
CA ALA A 19 4.08 4.00 3.47
C ALA A 19 3.94 2.62 4.13
N ALA A 20 3.36 1.64 3.44
CA ALA A 20 3.26 0.27 3.90
C ALA A 20 4.63 -0.39 4.08
N LYS A 21 5.55 -0.22 3.12
CA LYS A 21 6.92 -0.71 3.23
C LYS A 21 7.62 -0.09 4.44
N THR A 22 7.50 1.22 4.65
CA THR A 22 8.10 1.93 5.79
C THR A 22 7.51 1.46 7.12
N ARG A 23 6.18 1.37 7.25
CA ARG A 23 5.51 0.88 8.47
C ARG A 23 5.89 -0.55 8.82
N ALA A 24 6.09 -1.40 7.82
CA ALA A 24 6.54 -2.78 8.03
C ALA A 24 8.01 -2.90 8.46
N GLY A 25 8.77 -1.80 8.56
CA GLY A 25 10.21 -1.81 8.81
C GLY A 25 11.06 -2.01 7.55
N GLY A 26 10.46 -1.86 6.38
CA GLY A 26 11.10 -1.96 5.06
C GLY A 26 10.61 -3.13 4.22
N ALA A 27 10.91 -3.08 2.91
CA ALA A 27 10.49 -4.08 1.94
C ALA A 27 10.94 -5.52 2.28
N LYS A 28 12.07 -5.69 2.98
CA LYS A 28 12.58 -7.00 3.42
C LYS A 28 11.68 -7.63 4.49
N PHE A 29 11.26 -6.86 5.49
CA PHE A 29 10.40 -7.36 6.56
C PHE A 29 8.99 -7.63 6.05
N LEU A 30 8.46 -6.71 5.23
CA LEU A 30 7.17 -6.91 4.58
C LEU A 30 7.14 -8.19 3.73
N ALA A 31 8.18 -8.43 2.93
CA ALA A 31 8.29 -9.64 2.11
C ALA A 31 8.30 -10.93 2.95
N GLN A 32 9.04 -10.94 4.07
CA GLN A 32 9.08 -12.08 5.00
C GLN A 32 7.70 -12.38 5.62
N ARG A 33 6.99 -11.34 6.08
CA ARG A 33 5.64 -11.47 6.65
C ARG A 33 4.60 -11.97 5.65
N LEU A 34 4.77 -11.58 4.39
CA LEU A 34 3.90 -11.99 3.28
C LEU A 34 4.29 -13.34 2.67
N GLY A 35 5.44 -13.91 3.03
CA GLY A 35 5.95 -15.15 2.43
C GLY A 35 6.34 -15.00 0.95
N VAL A 36 6.78 -13.81 0.53
CA VAL A 36 7.17 -13.52 -0.86
C VAL A 36 8.62 -13.08 -0.95
N SER A 37 9.17 -13.07 -2.17
CA SER A 37 10.53 -12.56 -2.40
C SER A 37 10.63 -11.05 -2.17
N ARG A 38 11.73 -10.60 -1.56
CA ARG A 38 12.08 -9.17 -1.43
C ARG A 38 12.08 -8.46 -2.79
N GLN A 39 12.55 -9.12 -3.85
CA GLN A 39 12.58 -8.56 -5.21
C GLN A 39 11.18 -8.22 -5.71
N LEU A 40 10.20 -9.08 -5.40
CA LEU A 40 8.80 -8.86 -5.76
C LEU A 40 8.24 -7.60 -5.09
N VAL A 41 8.44 -7.45 -3.78
CA VAL A 41 7.98 -6.27 -3.02
C VAL A 41 8.67 -4.99 -3.49
N HIS A 42 9.95 -5.07 -3.85
CA HIS A 42 10.67 -3.92 -4.39
C HIS A 42 10.11 -3.47 -5.75
N ALA A 43 9.71 -4.41 -6.61
CA ALA A 43 9.15 -4.12 -7.92
C ALA A 43 7.72 -3.53 -7.87
N TRP A 44 7.06 -3.55 -6.71
CA TRP A 44 5.71 -2.99 -6.58
C TRP A 44 5.70 -1.47 -6.70
N LYS A 45 5.09 -1.00 -7.78
CA LYS A 45 4.64 0.40 -7.94
C LYS A 45 3.40 0.68 -7.08
N ILE A 46 2.50 -0.30 -7.02
CA ILE A 46 1.32 -0.32 -6.15
C ILE A 46 1.19 -1.72 -5.54
N ILE A 47 0.49 -1.86 -4.42
CA ILE A 47 0.27 -3.17 -3.81
C ILE A 47 -0.73 -3.97 -4.67
N PRO A 48 -0.39 -5.20 -5.09
CA PRO A 48 -1.33 -6.07 -5.81
C PRO A 48 -2.53 -6.40 -4.93
N ALA A 49 -3.74 -6.39 -5.50
CA ALA A 49 -5.00 -6.62 -4.77
C ALA A 49 -4.96 -7.86 -3.87
N LYS A 50 -4.38 -8.97 -4.36
CA LYS A 50 -4.21 -10.23 -3.62
C LYS A 50 -3.39 -10.12 -2.32
N HIS A 51 -2.52 -9.11 -2.19
CA HIS A 51 -1.69 -8.90 -1.01
C HIS A 51 -2.23 -7.80 -0.09
N VAL A 52 -3.20 -6.99 -0.53
CA VAL A 52 -3.68 -5.81 0.21
C VAL A 52 -4.17 -6.18 1.61
N LEU A 53 -5.06 -7.17 1.71
CA LEU A 53 -5.61 -7.58 3.01
C LEU A 53 -4.54 -8.08 3.98
N ARG A 54 -3.46 -8.68 3.44
CA ARG A 54 -2.37 -9.13 4.29
C ARG A 54 -1.43 -7.99 4.67
N VAL A 55 -1.15 -7.07 3.74
CA VAL A 55 -0.41 -5.84 4.05
C VAL A 55 -1.14 -5.01 5.10
N GLU A 56 -2.46 -4.88 5.00
CA GLU A 56 -3.29 -4.20 6.00
C GLU A 56 -3.14 -4.82 7.40
N ARG A 57 -3.16 -6.15 7.51
CA ARG A 57 -2.93 -6.84 8.79
C ARG A 57 -1.54 -6.60 9.38
N GLU A 58 -0.51 -6.51 8.54
CA GLU A 58 0.88 -6.33 9.00
C GLU A 58 1.23 -4.85 9.26
N THR A 59 0.60 -3.91 8.56
CA THR A 59 0.95 -2.47 8.58
C THR A 59 -0.11 -1.58 9.23
N GLY A 60 -1.32 -2.09 9.43
CA GLY A 60 -2.48 -1.33 9.89
C GLY A 60 -2.94 -0.24 8.93
N ILE A 61 -2.54 -0.28 7.65
CA ILE A 61 -3.01 0.67 6.64
C ILE A 61 -4.23 0.07 5.95
N SER A 62 -5.36 0.79 6.00
CA SER A 62 -6.63 0.32 5.45
C SER A 62 -6.54 -0.02 3.96
N CYS A 63 -7.19 -1.12 3.58
CA CYS A 63 -7.26 -1.56 2.18
C CYS A 63 -7.83 -0.49 1.23
N HIS A 64 -8.74 0.34 1.71
CA HIS A 64 -9.33 1.48 1.00
C HIS A 64 -8.32 2.59 0.66
N ILE A 65 -7.23 2.71 1.42
CA ILE A 65 -6.14 3.65 1.13
C ILE A 65 -5.14 3.02 0.16
N LEU A 66 -4.84 1.73 0.35
CA LEU A 66 -3.88 1.00 -0.48
C LEU A 66 -4.40 0.80 -1.92
N ARG A 67 -5.67 0.42 -2.07
CA ARG A 67 -6.34 0.11 -3.34
C ARG A 67 -7.80 0.60 -3.33
N PRO A 68 -8.04 1.92 -3.33
CA PRO A 68 -9.40 2.48 -3.47
C PRO A 68 -10.08 2.04 -4.77
N ASP A 69 -9.31 1.68 -5.81
CA ASP A 69 -9.84 1.16 -7.08
C ASP A 69 -10.45 -0.24 -6.95
N VAL A 70 -10.11 -1.00 -5.91
CA VAL A 70 -10.64 -2.36 -5.67
C VAL A 70 -11.64 -2.37 -4.54
N PHE A 71 -11.31 -1.69 -3.44
CA PHE A 71 -12.10 -1.72 -2.20
C PHE A 71 -13.07 -0.53 -2.08
N GLY A 72 -13.02 0.41 -3.02
CA GLY A 72 -13.81 1.63 -2.96
C GLY A 72 -13.31 2.62 -1.90
N PRO A 73 -14.03 3.74 -1.71
CA PRO A 73 -13.72 4.70 -0.64
C PRO A 73 -13.82 4.03 0.72
N ALA A 74 -13.04 4.51 1.69
CA ALA A 74 -13.13 4.02 3.06
C ALA A 74 -14.56 4.22 3.59
N PRO A 75 -15.12 3.26 4.34
CA PRO A 75 -16.41 3.45 4.99
C PRO A 75 -16.28 4.67 5.89
N VAL A 76 -17.05 5.72 5.57
CA VAL A 76 -17.15 6.89 6.42
C VAL A 76 -17.90 6.39 7.66
N ASN A 77 -17.17 6.06 8.72
CA ASN A 77 -17.78 5.57 9.94
C ASN A 77 -18.73 6.66 10.45
N LYS A 78 -20.04 6.45 10.26
CA LYS A 78 -21.10 7.26 10.85
C LYS A 78 -21.37 6.89 12.32
N GLU A 79 -20.55 6.04 12.91
CA GLU A 79 -20.65 5.58 14.30
C GLU A 79 -19.65 6.35 15.17
N ALA A 80 -19.98 7.60 15.46
CA ALA A 80 -19.46 8.38 16.60
C ALA A 80 -20.56 9.30 17.17
N ALA A 81 -21.82 8.97 16.90
CA ALA A 81 -23.00 9.65 17.42
C ALA A 81 -24.03 8.60 17.84
N GLU A 82 -23.79 7.97 18.99
CA GLU A 82 -24.84 7.50 19.89
C GLU A 82 -24.41 7.81 21.33
#